data_AF-U2TBL3-F1
#
_entry.id   AF-U2TBL3-F1
#
_cell.length_a   1.000
_cell.length_b   1.000
_cell.length_c   1.000
_cell.angle_alpha   90.00
_cell.angle_beta   90.00
_cell.angle_gamma   90.00
#
_symmetry.space_group_name_H-M   'P 1'
#
loop_
_entity.id
_entity.type
_entity.pdbx_description
1 polymer ?
#
loop_
_entity_poly.entity_id
_entity_poly.type
_entity_poly.pdbx_seq_one_letter_code
_entity_poly.pdbx_strand_id
1 'polypeptide(L)'
;MGLPEGGAYGIRPLEAQPRPAGGIRQGLARCRAPVIRPLRVAEEVSQGYVDDVIAGVEEQGPYIVITPRVAIPHARSECGAHGEAIGITTLDGPVAFGSTDNDPVRYLFP
;
A
#
# COMPACT_ATOMS: atom_id res chain seq x y z
N MET A 1 19.26 25.29 -18.49
CA MET A 1 18.39 24.09 -18.37
C MET A 1 18.29 23.79 -16.89
N GLY A 2 17.26 24.34 -16.23
CA GLY A 2 17.13 24.29 -14.77
C GLY A 2 16.39 23.03 -14.34
N LEU A 3 16.88 22.38 -13.28
CA LEU A 3 16.16 21.31 -12.60
C LEU A 3 14.86 21.91 -12.02
N PRO A 4 13.70 21.22 -12.10
CA PRO A 4 12.48 21.71 -11.47
C PRO A 4 12.66 21.69 -9.95
N GLU A 5 12.46 22.84 -9.33
CA GLU A 5 12.54 23.03 -7.89
C GLU A 5 11.45 22.23 -7.16
N GLY A 6 11.86 21.48 -6.14
CA GLY A 6 11.19 21.47 -4.85
C GLY A 6 9.70 21.11 -4.83
N GLY A 7 9.29 20.06 -5.55
CA GLY A 7 8.02 19.39 -5.27
C GLY A 7 8.16 18.54 -4.01
N ALA A 8 8.13 19.16 -2.82
CA ALA A 8 7.96 18.40 -1.59
C ALA A 8 6.71 17.53 -1.77
N TYR A 9 6.85 16.21 -1.69
CA TYR A 9 5.73 15.28 -1.60
C TYR A 9 4.91 15.66 -0.37
N GLY A 10 3.97 16.59 -0.58
CA GLY A 10 3.17 17.17 0.48
C GLY A 10 2.22 16.11 0.99
N ILE A 11 2.57 15.51 2.12
CA ILE A 11 1.69 14.64 2.88
C ILE A 11 0.56 15.52 3.42
N ARG A 12 -0.51 15.71 2.64
CA ARG A 12 -1.76 16.25 3.19
C ARG A 12 -2.35 15.18 4.11
N PRO A 13 -2.61 15.49 5.39
CA PRO A 13 -3.30 14.54 6.27
C PRO A 13 -4.62 14.14 5.62
N LEU A 14 -4.83 12.85 5.41
CA LEU A 14 -6.15 12.35 5.05
C LEU A 14 -7.02 12.49 6.32
N GLU A 15 -8.20 13.09 6.19
CA GLU A 15 -9.08 13.26 7.36
C GLU A 15 -9.48 11.90 7.93
N ALA A 16 -9.38 11.77 9.26
CA ALA A 16 -9.63 10.52 9.95
C ALA A 16 -11.07 10.03 9.74
N GLN A 17 -11.22 8.95 8.98
CA GLN A 17 -12.51 8.30 8.74
C GLN A 17 -12.82 7.27 9.85
N PRO A 18 -14.10 7.04 10.20
CA PRO A 18 -14.50 6.17 11.30
C PRO A 18 -14.02 4.73 11.13
N ARG A 19 -13.71 4.08 12.26
CA ARG A 19 -13.24 2.70 12.37
C ARG A 19 -14.29 1.72 11.85
N PRO A 20 -14.08 1.04 10.70
CA PRO A 20 -15.00 0.00 10.28
C PRO A 20 -14.50 -1.36 10.78
N ALA A 21 -15.38 -2.20 11.31
CA ALA A 21 -15.02 -3.60 11.60
C ALA A 21 -14.86 -4.36 10.27
N GLY A 22 -13.72 -4.98 10.00
CA GLY A 22 -13.58 -5.77 8.77
C GLY A 22 -12.29 -6.57 8.68
N GLY A 23 -12.38 -7.79 8.15
CA GLY A 23 -11.25 -8.69 7.87
C GLY A 23 -10.61 -8.46 6.50
N ILE A 24 -10.03 -9.50 5.88
CA ILE A 24 -9.27 -9.47 4.60
C ILE A 24 -9.86 -8.52 3.54
N ARG A 25 -11.18 -8.56 3.32
CA ARG A 25 -11.88 -7.70 2.32
C ARG A 25 -11.71 -6.20 2.59
N GLN A 26 -11.61 -5.79 3.86
CA GLN A 26 -11.36 -4.42 4.24
C GLN A 26 -9.89 -4.04 4.05
N GLY A 27 -8.95 -4.91 4.43
CA GLY A 27 -7.52 -4.74 4.14
C GLY A 27 -7.26 -4.54 2.65
N LEU A 28 -7.86 -5.42 1.83
CA LEU A 28 -7.84 -5.33 0.37
C LEU A 28 -8.44 -4.02 -0.15
N ALA A 29 -9.60 -3.59 0.37
CA ALA A 29 -10.20 -2.31 -0.02
C ALA A 29 -9.28 -1.11 0.26
N ARG A 30 -8.42 -1.20 1.28
CA ARG A 30 -7.39 -0.19 1.56
C ARG A 30 -6.19 -0.32 0.62
N CYS A 31 -5.81 -1.52 0.19
CA CYS A 31 -4.79 -1.73 -0.84
C CYS A 31 -5.19 -1.24 -2.23
N ARG A 32 -6.50 -1.19 -2.54
CA ARG A 32 -7.02 -1.00 -3.91
C ARG A 32 -6.61 0.27 -4.68
N ALA A 33 -6.03 1.27 -4.05
CA ALA A 33 -5.43 2.41 -4.76
C ALA A 33 -4.53 3.33 -3.92
N PRO A 34 -4.91 3.76 -2.69
CA PRO A 34 -4.23 4.89 -2.04
C PRO A 34 -2.81 4.56 -1.57
N VAL A 35 -2.53 3.30 -1.23
CA VAL A 35 -1.25 2.88 -0.67
C VAL A 35 -0.13 2.99 -1.71
N ILE A 36 -0.34 2.43 -2.90
CA ILE A 36 0.63 2.46 -4.01
C ILE A 36 0.47 3.72 -4.87
N ARG A 37 -0.57 4.55 -4.63
CA ARG A 37 -0.83 5.79 -5.40
C ARG A 37 0.40 6.70 -5.53
N PRO A 38 1.21 6.96 -4.49
CA PRO A 38 2.40 7.80 -4.62
C PRO A 38 3.36 7.25 -5.68
N LEU A 39 3.62 5.94 -5.68
CA LEU A 39 4.51 5.29 -6.65
C LEU A 39 3.92 5.31 -8.07
N ARG A 40 2.60 5.17 -8.21
CA ARG A 40 1.93 5.26 -9.51
C ARG A 40 1.95 6.69 -10.08
N VAL A 41 1.78 7.70 -9.22
CA VAL A 41 1.86 9.12 -9.63
C VAL A 41 3.30 9.52 -9.95
N ALA A 42 4.28 8.91 -9.27
CA ALA A 42 5.70 9.05 -9.58
C ALA A 42 6.13 8.31 -10.86
N GLU A 43 5.22 7.55 -11.48
CA GLU A 43 5.48 6.67 -12.64
C GLU A 43 6.51 5.55 -12.36
N GLU A 44 6.77 5.23 -11.09
CA GLU A 44 7.68 4.15 -10.68
C GLU A 44 7.04 2.76 -10.82
N VAL A 45 5.70 2.70 -10.85
CA VAL A 45 4.93 1.48 -11.07
C VAL A 45 3.74 1.71 -11.99
N SER A 46 3.36 0.68 -12.75
CA SER A 46 2.18 0.65 -13.61
C SER A 46 0.91 0.29 -12.83
N GLN A 47 -0.26 0.41 -13.48
CA GLN A 47 -1.50 -0.11 -12.91
C GLN A 47 -1.48 -1.64 -12.74
N GLY A 48 -0.79 -2.37 -13.62
CA GLY A 48 -0.65 -3.83 -13.52
C GLY A 48 0.04 -4.26 -12.23
N TYR A 49 0.98 -3.45 -11.71
CA TYR A 49 1.65 -3.74 -10.44
C TYR A 49 0.66 -3.68 -9.27
N VAL A 50 -0.23 -2.68 -9.28
CA VAL A 50 -1.29 -2.52 -8.26
C VAL A 50 -2.27 -3.69 -8.33
N ASP A 51 -2.67 -4.07 -9.54
CA ASP A 51 -3.63 -5.15 -9.76
C ASP A 51 -3.06 -6.50 -9.30
N ASP A 52 -1.77 -6.76 -9.56
CA ASP A 52 -1.08 -7.98 -9.13
C ASP A 52 -0.93 -8.07 -7.60
N VAL A 53 -0.65 -6.95 -6.92
CA VAL A 53 -0.68 -6.91 -5.43
C VAL A 53 -2.06 -7.30 -4.89
N ILE A 54 -3.13 -6.77 -5.48
CA ILE A 54 -4.50 -7.06 -5.05
C ILE A 54 -4.83 -8.54 -5.29
N ALA A 55 -4.53 -9.04 -6.49
CA ALA A 55 -4.75 -10.43 -6.86
C ALA A 55 -3.96 -11.39 -5.95
N GLY A 56 -2.69 -11.11 -5.69
CA GLY A 56 -1.85 -11.91 -4.81
C GLY A 56 -2.44 -12.02 -3.40
N VAL A 57 -2.95 -10.92 -2.84
CA VAL A 57 -3.58 -10.95 -1.50
C VAL A 57 -4.93 -11.67 -1.52
N GLU A 58 -5.70 -11.56 -2.61
CA GLU A 58 -6.95 -12.30 -2.80
C GLU A 58 -6.71 -13.81 -2.92
N GLU A 59 -5.64 -14.23 -3.59
CA GLU A 59 -5.32 -15.64 -3.86
C GLU A 59 -4.55 -16.32 -2.74
N GLN A 60 -3.55 -15.64 -2.17
CA GLN A 60 -2.58 -16.21 -1.21
C GLN A 60 -2.86 -15.79 0.24
N GLY A 61 -3.85 -14.92 0.46
CA GLY A 61 -4.11 -14.34 1.76
C GLY A 61 -3.11 -13.24 2.13
N PRO A 62 -2.92 -12.93 3.42
CA PRO A 62 -2.14 -11.77 3.88
C PRO A 62 -0.62 -11.96 3.80
N TYR A 63 -0.09 -12.50 2.71
CA TYR A 63 1.36 -12.78 2.54
C TYR A 63 2.21 -11.51 2.68
N ILE A 64 1.64 -10.35 2.36
CA ILE A 64 2.27 -9.04 2.51
C ILE A 64 2.42 -8.58 3.96
N VAL A 65 1.75 -9.23 4.93
CA VAL A 65 1.81 -8.88 6.36
C VAL A 65 2.94 -9.66 7.04
N ILE A 66 4.09 -9.01 7.18
CA ILE A 66 5.34 -9.70 7.55
C ILE A 66 5.69 -9.64 9.04
N THR A 67 5.16 -8.66 9.78
CA THR A 67 5.46 -8.45 11.21
C THR A 67 4.36 -7.63 11.87
N PRO A 68 4.22 -7.60 13.22
CA PRO A 68 3.11 -6.93 13.87
C PRO A 68 2.92 -5.50 13.38
N ARG A 69 1.70 -5.22 12.91
CA ARG A 69 1.26 -3.90 12.40
C ARG A 69 1.86 -3.46 11.06
N VAL A 70 2.63 -4.29 10.38
CA VAL A 70 3.35 -3.91 9.16
C VAL A 70 2.97 -4.81 8.00
N ALA A 71 2.65 -4.20 6.87
CA ALA A 71 2.55 -4.87 5.59
C ALA A 71 3.49 -4.22 4.55
N ILE A 72 3.98 -5.02 3.62
CA ILE A 72 4.80 -4.60 2.47
C ILE A 72 4.02 -5.01 1.22
N PRO A 73 3.10 -4.18 0.70
CA PRO A 73 2.38 -4.49 -0.53
C PRO A 73 3.35 -4.46 -1.71
N HIS A 74 3.66 -5.62 -2.27
CA HIS A 74 4.62 -5.73 -3.37
C HIS A 74 4.18 -6.81 -4.37
N ALA A 75 4.53 -6.58 -5.62
CA ALA A 75 4.40 -7.50 -6.73
C ALA A 75 5.78 -7.76 -7.35
N ARG A 76 5.86 -8.75 -8.23
CA ARG A 76 7.08 -9.01 -9.01
C ARG A 76 7.36 -7.84 -9.96
N SER A 77 8.64 -7.60 -10.26
CA SER A 77 9.04 -6.48 -11.11
C SER A 77 8.39 -6.54 -12.50
N GLU A 78 8.21 -7.75 -13.06
CA GLU A 78 7.60 -7.95 -14.39
C GLU A 78 6.12 -7.56 -14.45
N CYS A 79 5.46 -7.41 -13.29
CA CYS A 79 4.07 -6.95 -13.20
C CYS A 79 3.94 -5.42 -13.41
N GLY A 80 5.07 -4.71 -13.58
CA GLY A 80 5.09 -3.31 -14.00
C GLY A 80 5.81 -2.39 -13.05
N ALA A 81 6.92 -2.82 -12.45
CA ALA A 81 7.86 -1.90 -11.82
C ALA A 81 8.73 -1.23 -12.91
N HIS A 82 8.90 0.08 -12.83
CA HIS A 82 9.71 0.87 -13.77
C HIS A 82 11.05 1.32 -13.15
N GLY A 83 11.17 1.29 -11.83
CA GLY A 83 12.35 1.71 -11.08
C GLY A 83 12.37 1.19 -9.65
N GLU A 84 13.43 1.54 -8.91
CA GLU A 84 13.56 1.27 -7.48
C GLU A 84 12.94 2.41 -6.69
N ALA A 85 11.84 2.14 -6.00
CA ALA A 85 11.17 3.12 -5.16
C ALA A 85 10.58 2.46 -3.92
N ILE A 86 10.40 3.25 -2.85
CA ILE A 86 9.71 2.82 -1.65
C ILE A 86 8.79 3.95 -1.17
N GLY A 87 7.57 3.59 -0.80
CA GLY A 87 6.61 4.46 -0.16
C GLY A 87 6.46 4.14 1.32
N ILE A 88 5.83 5.07 2.05
CA ILE A 88 5.29 4.78 3.37
C ILE A 88 3.88 5.35 3.47
N THR A 89 2.94 4.52 3.93
CA THR A 89 1.58 4.92 4.23
C THR A 89 1.23 4.56 5.66
N THR A 90 0.80 5.55 6.42
CA THR A 90 0.23 5.36 7.76
C THR A 90 -1.29 5.35 7.66
N LEU A 91 -1.93 4.32 8.22
CA LEU A 91 -3.39 4.27 8.30
C LEU A 91 -3.89 5.05 9.52
N ASP A 92 -4.97 5.83 9.34
CA ASP A 92 -5.60 6.59 10.43
C ASP A 92 -6.04 5.69 11.59
N GLY A 93 -6.57 4.52 11.25
CA GLY A 93 -6.89 3.44 12.17
C GLY A 93 -6.28 2.13 11.68
N PRO A 94 -5.89 1.22 12.59
CA PRO A 94 -5.36 -0.07 12.19
C PRO A 94 -6.45 -0.92 11.51
N VAL A 95 -6.07 -1.69 10.50
CA VAL A 95 -6.97 -2.48 9.64
C VAL A 95 -6.58 -3.95 9.73
N ALA A 96 -7.56 -4.85 9.86
CA ALA A 96 -7.27 -6.28 9.87
C ALA A 96 -7.12 -6.80 8.42
N PHE A 97 -5.98 -7.43 8.16
CA PHE A 97 -5.65 -8.06 6.89
C PHE A 97 -5.91 -9.56 6.91
N GLY A 98 -6.32 -10.13 8.03
CA GLY A 98 -6.53 -11.56 8.25
C GLY A 98 -5.28 -12.34 8.66
N SER A 99 -4.23 -11.65 9.12
CA SER A 99 -3.02 -12.30 9.61
C SER A 99 -3.21 -12.72 11.07
N THR A 100 -3.02 -14.00 11.38
CA THR A 100 -3.22 -14.54 12.74
C THR A 100 -2.35 -13.85 13.78
N ASP A 101 -1.09 -13.58 13.45
CA ASP A 101 -0.10 -13.12 14.43
C ASP A 101 0.23 -11.62 14.32
N ASN A 102 0.02 -11.03 13.14
CA ASN A 102 0.52 -9.70 12.82
C ASN A 102 -0.56 -8.62 12.70
N ASP A 103 -1.84 -9.00 12.73
CA ASP A 103 -2.93 -8.04 12.74
C ASP A 103 -3.04 -7.28 14.07
N PRO A 104 -3.58 -6.04 14.05
CA PRO A 104 -4.01 -5.30 12.86
C PRO A 104 -2.88 -4.44 12.25
N VAL A 105 -2.89 -4.28 10.93
CA VAL A 105 -1.91 -3.48 10.16
C VAL A 105 -2.13 -1.98 10.41
N ARG A 106 -1.04 -1.24 10.62
CA ARG A 106 -1.03 0.24 10.74
C ARG A 106 -0.10 0.91 9.73
N TYR A 107 0.98 0.23 9.35
CA TYR A 107 2.02 0.76 8.48
C TYR A 107 2.13 -0.08 7.21
N LEU A 108 2.23 0.61 6.08
CA LEU A 108 2.40 0.01 4.76
C LEU A 108 3.66 0.57 4.10
N PHE A 109 4.50 -0.30 3.58
CA PHE A 109 5.72 0.04 2.85
C PHE A 109 5.62 -0.53 1.42
N PRO A 110 4.89 0.12 0.51
CA PRO A 110 4.78 -0.28 -0.89
C PRO A 110 6.02 0.09 -1.71
#